data_AF-A0A944K0B9-F1
#
_entry.id   AF-A0A944K0B9-F1
#
_cell.length_a   1.000
_cell.length_b   1.000
_cell.length_c   1.000
_cell.angle_alpha   90.00
_cell.angle_beta   90.00
_cell.angle_gamma   90.00
#
_symmetry.space_group_name_H-M   'P 1'
#
loop_
_entity.id
_entity.type
_entity.pdbx_description
1 polymer ?
#
loop_
_entity_poly.entity_id
_entity_poly.type
_entity_poly.pdbx_seq_one_letter_code
_entity_poly.pdbx_strand_id
1 'polypeptide(L)'
;MRGRPKVPCRRAGRPLCRSGARGRRARRAGAPRAALNDERDREILYLRFGREMTQSDIGVELGISQMQVSRLLTRILARLRRGMLAT
;
A
#
# COMPACT_ATOMS: atom_id res chain seq x y z
N MET A 1 11.49 -17.86 21.87
CA MET A 1 10.00 -17.81 21.87
C MET A 1 9.52 -17.23 20.54
N ARG A 2 9.02 -18.12 19.67
CA ARG A 2 8.27 -17.92 18.41
C ARG A 2 8.87 -17.03 17.31
N GLY A 3 9.93 -17.54 16.67
CA GLY A 3 10.22 -17.19 15.27
C GLY A 3 9.13 -17.76 14.37
N ARG A 4 8.29 -16.91 13.79
CA ARG A 4 7.29 -17.33 12.81
C ARG A 4 8.00 -17.61 11.47
N PRO A 5 7.79 -18.79 10.84
CA PRO A 5 8.42 -19.09 9.57
C PRO A 5 7.93 -18.13 8.49
N LYS A 6 8.87 -17.50 7.77
CA LYS A 6 8.61 -16.76 6.54
C LYS A 6 8.15 -17.77 5.48
N VAL A 7 6.85 -17.89 5.26
CA VAL A 7 6.31 -18.62 4.12
C VAL A 7 6.86 -17.98 2.83
N PRO A 8 7.60 -18.73 1.99
CA PRO A 8 8.05 -18.19 0.72
C PRO A 8 6.85 -18.05 -0.20
N CYS A 9 6.52 -16.81 -0.59
CA CYS A 9 5.61 -16.57 -1.70
C CYS A 9 6.22 -17.22 -2.95
N ARG A 10 5.80 -18.44 -3.30
CA ARG A 10 6.21 -19.10 -4.55
C ARG A 10 5.77 -18.22 -5.72
N ARG A 11 6.73 -17.51 -6.31
CA ARG A 11 6.55 -16.80 -7.57
C ARG A 11 6.59 -17.85 -8.68
N ALA A 12 5.43 -18.38 -9.02
CA ALA A 12 5.26 -19.17 -10.24
C ALA A 12 5.77 -18.35 -11.43
N GLY A 13 6.61 -18.99 -12.25
CA GLY A 13 7.15 -18.41 -13.47
C GLY A 13 6.03 -17.88 -14.36
N ARG A 14 6.19 -16.64 -14.82
CA ARG A 14 5.37 -16.08 -15.90
C ARG A 14 6.30 -15.77 -17.06
N PRO A 15 6.04 -16.29 -18.27
CA PRO A 15 6.81 -15.93 -19.45
C PRO A 15 6.56 -14.45 -19.77
N LEU A 16 7.63 -13.72 -20.12
CA LEU A 16 7.52 -12.36 -20.66
C LEU A 16 6.90 -12.43 -22.06
N CYS A 17 5.57 -12.37 -22.15
CA CYS A 17 4.90 -11.99 -23.39
C CYS A 17 4.95 -10.46 -23.52
N ARG A 18 5.88 -10.00 -24.35
CA ARG A 18 6.01 -8.61 -24.80
C ARG A 18 5.00 -8.40 -25.92
N SER A 19 3.81 -7.90 -25.60
CA SER A 19 2.80 -7.52 -26.59
C SER A 19 2.10 -6.24 -26.14
N GLY A 20 2.16 -5.22 -26.99
CA GLY A 20 1.79 -3.85 -26.67
C GLY A 20 0.30 -3.62 -26.39
N ALA A 21 0.03 -2.65 -25.52
CA ALA A 21 -1.29 -2.05 -25.37
C ALA A 21 -1.15 -0.58 -24.95
N ARG A 22 -1.30 0.30 -25.94
CA ARG A 22 -2.26 1.42 -26.01
C ARG A 22 -2.53 2.18 -24.70
N GLY A 23 -2.18 3.46 -24.73
CA GLY A 23 -2.92 4.53 -24.06
C GLY A 23 -3.05 4.38 -22.55
N ARG A 24 -2.03 4.82 -21.81
CA ARG A 24 -2.24 5.20 -20.40
C ARG A 24 -3.20 6.38 -20.38
N ARG A 25 -4.51 6.12 -20.25
CA ARG A 25 -5.45 7.15 -19.77
C ARG A 25 -4.91 7.58 -18.42
N ALA A 26 -4.29 8.76 -18.38
CA ALA A 26 -3.90 9.41 -17.16
C ALA A 26 -5.15 9.39 -16.26
N ARG A 27 -5.09 8.67 -15.14
CA ARG A 27 -6.13 8.74 -14.13
C ARG A 27 -6.24 10.22 -13.78
N ARG A 28 -7.41 10.83 -13.99
CA ARG A 28 -7.70 12.22 -13.64
C ARG A 28 -7.07 12.50 -12.27
N ALA A 29 -6.09 13.40 -12.24
CA ALA A 29 -5.50 13.88 -11.01
C ALA A 29 -6.58 14.73 -10.32
N GLY A 30 -7.38 14.09 -9.47
CA GLY A 30 -8.15 14.81 -8.47
C GLY A 30 -7.15 15.51 -7.54
N ALA A 31 -7.12 16.84 -7.62
CA ALA A 31 -6.39 17.73 -6.73
C ALA A 31 -6.77 17.48 -5.26
N PRO A 32 -5.94 17.93 -4.29
CA PRO A 32 -5.74 17.26 -3.02
C PRO A 32 -6.88 17.54 -2.05
N ARG A 33 -7.91 16.69 -2.06
CA ARG A 33 -8.83 16.63 -0.92
C ARG A 33 -8.13 15.97 0.26
N ALA A 34 -7.48 16.85 1.01
CA ALA A 34 -7.20 16.80 2.44
C ALA A 34 -6.31 15.66 2.95
N ALA A 35 -5.26 16.09 3.66
CA ALA A 35 -4.49 15.31 4.60
C ALA A 35 -5.37 14.30 5.35
N LEU A 36 -5.02 13.01 5.26
CA LEU A 36 -5.42 11.90 6.15
C LEU A 36 -6.72 12.13 6.96
N ASN A 37 -7.87 12.37 6.32
CA ASN A 37 -9.14 12.49 7.04
C ASN A 37 -9.80 11.14 7.31
N ASP A 38 -9.25 10.06 6.76
CA ASP A 38 -9.73 8.71 7.00
C ASP A 38 -9.03 8.15 8.24
N GLU A 39 -9.80 7.88 9.29
CA GLU A 39 -9.29 7.32 10.55
C GLU A 39 -8.51 6.02 10.30
N ARG A 40 -8.96 5.24 9.31
CA ARG A 40 -8.31 4.01 8.87
C ARG A 40 -6.94 4.23 8.25
N ASP A 41 -6.75 5.34 7.52
CA ASP A 41 -5.44 5.68 6.96
C ASP A 41 -4.45 6.03 8.08
N ARG A 42 -4.91 6.76 9.11
CA ARG A 42 -4.10 7.11 10.29
C ARG A 42 -3.73 5.88 11.10
N GLU A 43 -4.69 4.99 11.32
CA GLU A 43 -4.46 3.72 12.01
C GLU A 43 -3.41 2.87 11.27
N ILE A 44 -3.52 2.72 9.95
CA ILE A 44 -2.53 1.97 9.15
C ILE A 44 -1.14 2.60 9.24
N LEU A 45 -1.04 3.93 9.22
CA LEU A 45 0.24 4.63 9.40
C LEU A 45 0.79 4.46 10.81
N TYR A 46 -0.05 4.54 11.84
CA TYR A 46 0.36 4.35 13.22
C TYR A 46 0.85 2.92 13.45
N LEU A 47 0.14 1.91 12.98
CA LEU A 47 0.58 0.52 13.07
C LEU A 47 1.91 0.30 12.31
N ARG A 48 2.07 0.94 11.15
CA ARG A 48 3.27 0.78 10.31
C ARG A 48 4.51 1.50 10.83
N PHE A 49 4.36 2.75 11.24
CA PHE A 49 5.47 3.66 11.55
C PHE A 49 5.56 4.00 13.04
N GLY A 50 4.46 3.91 13.79
CA GLY A 50 4.44 4.05 15.25
C GLY A 50 4.70 2.73 15.99
N ARG A 51 4.10 1.63 15.53
CA ARG A 51 4.33 0.28 16.10
C ARG A 51 5.28 -0.61 15.29
N GLU A 52 5.85 -0.09 14.21
CA GLU A 52 6.82 -0.79 13.33
C GLU A 52 6.34 -2.15 12.80
N MET A 53 5.03 -2.37 12.69
CA MET A 53 4.48 -3.66 12.29
C MET A 53 4.77 -3.96 10.82
N THR A 54 4.93 -5.25 10.50
CA THR A 54 5.01 -5.66 9.11
C THR A 54 3.64 -5.53 8.43
N GLN A 55 3.61 -5.36 7.11
CA GLN A 55 2.34 -5.29 6.38
C GLN A 55 1.50 -6.57 6.55
N SER A 56 2.14 -7.72 6.80
CA SER A 56 1.45 -8.97 7.12
C SER A 56 0.80 -8.91 8.48
N ASP A 57 1.51 -8.41 9.51
CA ASP A 57 0.96 -8.28 10.86
C ASP A 57 -0.19 -7.28 10.90
N ILE A 58 -0.07 -6.16 10.19
CA ILE A 58 -1.16 -5.18 10.02
C ILE A 58 -2.37 -5.81 9.35
N GLY A 59 -2.15 -6.69 8.37
CA GLY A 59 -3.24 -7.40 7.70
C GLY A 59 -4.00 -8.33 8.65
N VAL A 60 -3.27 -9.02 9.54
CA VAL A 60 -3.86 -9.85 10.59
C VAL A 60 -4.66 -8.99 11.57
N GLU A 61 -4.07 -7.88 12.06
CA GLU A 61 -4.71 -6.96 13.01
C GLU A 61 -6.02 -6.37 12.46
N LEU A 62 -6.01 -5.93 11.19
CA LEU A 62 -7.14 -5.24 10.57
C LEU A 62 -8.10 -6.17 9.82
N GLY A 63 -7.89 -7.50 9.87
CA GLY A 63 -8.72 -8.49 9.17
C GLY A 63 -8.70 -8.38 7.64
N ILE A 64 -7.60 -7.90 7.05
CA ILE A 64 -7.46 -7.69 5.60
C ILE A 64 -6.17 -8.28 5.05
N SER A 65 -6.13 -8.59 3.76
CA SER A 65 -4.91 -9.17 3.16
C SER A 65 -3.72 -8.21 3.19
N GLN A 66 -2.50 -8.74 3.32
CA GLN A 66 -1.25 -7.97 3.19
C GLN A 66 -1.18 -7.20 1.85
N MET A 67 -1.71 -7.77 0.77
CA MET A 67 -1.84 -7.07 -0.52
C MET A 67 -2.73 -5.83 -0.43
N GLN A 68 -3.86 -5.92 0.29
CA GLN A 68 -4.72 -4.78 0.53
C GLN A 68 -4.01 -3.71 1.38
N VAL A 69 -3.30 -4.11 2.43
CA VAL A 69 -2.46 -3.21 3.24
C VAL A 69 -1.41 -2.49 2.37
N SER A 70 -0.72 -3.21 1.49
CA SER A 70 0.28 -2.64 0.57
C SER A 70 -0.33 -1.59 -0.37
N ARG A 71 -1.51 -1.89 -0.95
CA ARG A 71 -2.24 -0.94 -1.81
C ARG A 71 -2.68 0.30 -1.04
N LEU A 72 -3.16 0.14 0.20
CA LEU A 72 -3.56 1.24 1.06
C LEU A 72 -2.37 2.14 1.41
N LEU A 73 -1.28 1.57 1.93
CA LEU A 73 -0.04 2.31 2.23
C LEU A 73 0.49 3.08 1.02
N THR A 74 0.52 2.45 -0.16
CA THR A 74 0.95 3.12 -1.40
C THR A 74 0.09 4.35 -1.72
N ARG A 75 -1.23 4.23 -1.60
CA ARG A 75 -2.17 5.35 -1.85
C ARG A 75 -2.06 6.44 -0.80
N ILE A 76 -1.90 6.08 0.48
CA ILE A 76 -1.71 7.00 1.60
C ILE A 76 -0.43 7.81 1.41
N LEU A 77 0.70 7.14 1.20
CA LEU A 77 2.00 7.79 1.00
C LEU A 77 2.02 8.66 -0.27
N ALA A 78 1.39 8.22 -1.35
CA ALA A 78 1.27 9.04 -2.55
C ALA A 78 0.42 10.31 -2.32
N ARG A 79 -0.62 10.25 -1.48
CA ARG A 79 -1.40 11.44 -1.08
C ARG A 79 -0.56 12.39 -0.24
N LEU A 80 0.13 11.88 0.77
CA LEU A 80 1.04 12.67 1.62
C LEU A 80 2.12 13.37 0.79
N ARG A 81 2.77 12.63 -0.11
CA ARG A 81 3.79 13.20 -0.99
C ARG A 81 3.24 14.33 -1.88
N ARG A 82 2.03 14.18 -2.41
CA ARG A 82 1.38 15.26 -3.19
C ARG A 82 1.08 16.49 -2.33
N GLY A 83 0.63 16.30 -1.09
CA GLY A 83 0.39 17.42 -0.17
C GLY A 83 1.66 18.18 0.20
N MET A 84 2.79 17.47 0.36
CA MET A 84 4.09 18.10 0.67
C MET A 84 4.74 18.79 -0.54
N LEU A 85 4.47 18.32 -1.76
CA LEU A 85 5.03 18.88 -3.01
C LEU A 85 4.15 19.96 -3.65
N ALA A 86 2.98 20.27 -3.07
CA ALA A 86 2.06 21.28 -3.58
C ALA A 86 2.31 22.69 -3.01
N THR A 87 3.45 22.90 -2.35
CA THR A 87 4.03 24.23 -2.03
C THR A 87 4.61 24.88 -3.26
#